data_AF-A0A959BR80-F1
#
_entry.id   AF-A0A959BR80-F1
#
_cell.length_a   1.000
_cell.length_b   1.000
_cell.length_c   1.000
_cell.angle_alpha   90.00
_cell.angle_beta   90.00
_cell.angle_gamma   90.00
#
_symmetry.space_group_name_H-M   'P 1'
#
loop_
_entity.id
_entity.type
_entity.pdbx_description
1 polymer ?
#
loop_
_entity_poly.entity_id
_entity_poly.type
_entity_poly.pdbx_seq_one_letter_code
_entity_poly.pdbx_strand_id
1 'polypeptide(L)'
;MSSKQKITPFLWFDTQAEEAANFYMSIFPDSKMGDIQHQGEAARTVQFFLSGQEFTALNGGPMFTFNPSVSFYVVCESEAEIDHAWKKLSEEGKALMPLEKYQWSEKYGWVQDKYGVSWQLTLGKISDVGQKISPVLLFTEKQHGKAEDAIHFYTSLFENSGINLLAKYEEGEGGPDTGNIKHAQFRLDGNIFMAMDSSVTHGFGFNEAISFVVHCRTQKEVDYFWEKLTADGGEEMMCAWLKDKYGVTWQIVPDGLIQLISDPNPARAQRAVGAMMQMRKIDIEKVRQAANDDSRTVITVQTTVHAPIGKAWEMWTQPKHITNWNFASDEWHSPSAENNLRPGGKFNYRMEAKDGSMGFDFSGTYTVINENKNLEYILDDGRNVQVHFSEVDGGVFVMENFEAENTNPAEMQKNGWQAILDNFKKYVEAN
;
A
#
# COMPACT_ATOMS: atom_id res chain seq x y z
N MET A 1 -13.96 19.55 16.43
CA MET A 1 -13.27 18.63 15.50
C MET A 1 -13.02 17.36 16.29
N SER A 2 -13.65 16.24 15.91
CA SER A 2 -13.32 14.95 16.53
C SER A 2 -11.86 14.65 16.20
N SER A 3 -10.98 14.54 17.21
CA SER A 3 -9.58 14.19 16.95
C SER A 3 -9.54 12.77 16.40
N LYS A 4 -8.91 12.57 15.23
CA LYS A 4 -8.60 11.27 14.66
C LYS A 4 -8.00 10.36 15.74
N GLN A 5 -8.50 9.13 15.83
CA GLN A 5 -8.04 8.14 16.80
C GLN A 5 -6.53 7.89 16.61
N LYS A 6 -5.74 7.92 17.69
CA LYS A 6 -4.28 7.74 17.58
C LYS A 6 -3.89 6.33 17.15
N ILE A 7 -4.63 5.32 17.64
CA ILE A 7 -4.36 3.90 17.39
C ILE A 7 -5.59 3.27 16.76
N THR A 8 -5.48 2.72 15.55
CA THR A 8 -6.60 2.08 14.83
C THR A 8 -6.30 0.58 14.65
N PRO A 9 -7.18 -0.33 15.10
CA PRO A 9 -7.07 -1.75 14.75
C PRO A 9 -7.15 -1.96 13.24
N PHE A 10 -6.25 -2.79 12.73
CA PHE A 10 -6.12 -3.12 11.32
C PHE A 10 -6.27 -4.61 11.11
N LEU A 11 -7.23 -5.00 10.26
CA LEU A 11 -7.63 -6.38 10.01
C LEU A 11 -7.16 -6.83 8.62
N TRP A 12 -6.38 -7.90 8.55
CA TRP A 12 -5.92 -8.49 7.29
C TRP A 12 -6.86 -9.62 6.87
N PHE A 13 -7.64 -9.39 5.83
CA PHE A 13 -8.49 -10.40 5.19
C PHE A 13 -7.86 -10.91 3.89
N ASP A 14 -8.35 -12.06 3.43
CA ASP A 14 -7.97 -12.57 2.12
C ASP A 14 -8.60 -11.71 1.03
N THR A 15 -9.94 -11.66 1.03
CA THR A 15 -10.76 -10.93 0.04
C THR A 15 -12.06 -10.34 0.62
N GLN A 16 -12.39 -10.62 1.88
CA GLN A 16 -13.70 -10.36 2.47
C GLN A 16 -13.79 -9.06 3.30
N ALA A 17 -12.81 -8.17 3.24
CA ALA A 17 -12.75 -6.97 4.09
C ALA A 17 -14.05 -6.13 4.07
N GLU A 18 -14.59 -5.83 2.89
CA GLU A 18 -15.81 -5.04 2.75
C GLU A 18 -17.07 -5.79 3.21
N GLU A 19 -17.15 -7.09 2.91
CA GLU A 19 -18.26 -7.94 3.36
C GLU A 19 -18.29 -8.04 4.90
N ALA A 20 -17.13 -8.28 5.51
CA ALA A 20 -16.97 -8.36 6.96
C ALA A 20 -17.30 -7.01 7.64
N ALA A 21 -16.83 -5.89 7.08
CA ALA A 21 -17.17 -4.56 7.59
C ALA A 21 -18.69 -4.32 7.59
N ASN A 22 -19.37 -4.60 6.47
CA ASN A 22 -20.83 -4.49 6.37
C ASN A 22 -21.55 -5.41 7.38
N PHE A 23 -21.05 -6.64 7.56
CA PHE A 23 -21.57 -7.56 8.56
C PHE A 23 -21.46 -7.00 9.97
N TYR A 24 -20.28 -6.53 10.40
CA TYR A 24 -20.09 -5.96 11.74
C TYR A 24 -20.94 -4.70 11.97
N MET A 25 -21.04 -3.84 10.95
CA MET A 25 -21.89 -2.65 11.02
C MET A 25 -23.38 -3.00 11.17
N SER A 26 -23.82 -4.17 10.70
CA SER A 26 -25.19 -4.65 10.90
C SER A 26 -25.48 -5.15 12.32
N ILE A 27 -24.43 -5.42 13.10
CA ILE A 27 -24.51 -5.98 14.45
C ILE A 27 -24.43 -4.88 15.50
N PHE A 28 -23.48 -3.95 15.32
CA PHE A 28 -23.19 -2.93 16.32
C PHE A 28 -23.88 -1.61 15.98
N PRO A 29 -24.55 -0.95 16.95
CA PRO A 29 -25.23 0.32 16.72
C PRO A 29 -24.22 1.45 16.42
N ASP A 30 -24.71 2.57 15.88
CA ASP A 30 -23.92 3.77 15.60
C ASP A 30 -22.67 3.50 14.73
N SER A 31 -22.82 2.57 13.79
CA SER A 31 -21.78 2.15 12.87
C SER A 31 -21.91 2.84 11.52
N LYS A 32 -20.78 3.09 10.84
CA LYS A 32 -20.77 3.69 9.50
C LYS A 32 -19.57 3.23 8.68
N MET A 33 -19.75 3.18 7.37
CA MET A 33 -18.66 2.97 6.43
C MET A 33 -17.82 4.25 6.32
N GLY A 34 -16.51 4.09 6.24
CA GLY A 34 -15.55 5.14 5.94
C GLY A 34 -15.10 5.10 4.48
N ASP A 35 -13.86 5.51 4.24
CA ASP A 35 -13.28 5.48 2.89
C ASP A 35 -12.96 4.04 2.45
N ILE A 36 -13.29 3.72 1.19
CA ILE A 36 -12.93 2.46 0.53
C ILE A 36 -11.98 2.75 -0.62
N GLN A 37 -10.76 2.24 -0.52
CA GLN A 37 -9.78 2.30 -1.60
C GLN A 37 -9.89 1.04 -2.45
N HIS A 38 -10.02 1.23 -3.76
CA HIS A 38 -10.19 0.14 -4.72
C HIS A 38 -8.89 -0.12 -5.50
N GLN A 39 -8.69 -1.37 -5.89
CA GLN A 39 -7.72 -1.78 -6.91
C GLN A 39 -8.50 -2.44 -8.05
N GLY A 40 -8.77 -1.66 -9.12
CA GLY A 40 -9.77 -2.05 -10.11
C GLY A 40 -11.18 -1.99 -9.51
N GLU A 41 -12.00 -3.02 -9.75
CA GLU A 41 -13.36 -3.10 -9.20
C GLU A 41 -13.41 -3.66 -7.75
N ALA A 42 -12.29 -4.17 -7.22
CA ALA A 42 -12.26 -4.79 -5.90
C ALA A 42 -11.78 -3.80 -4.82
N ALA A 43 -12.43 -3.82 -3.66
CA ALA A 43 -11.95 -3.12 -2.48
C ALA A 43 -10.59 -3.69 -2.04
N ARG A 44 -9.59 -2.82 -1.91
CA ARG A 44 -8.27 -3.13 -1.37
C ARG A 44 -8.23 -2.82 0.13
N THR A 45 -8.62 -1.60 0.52
CA THR A 45 -8.65 -1.17 1.92
C THR A 45 -10.02 -0.59 2.25
N VAL A 46 -10.57 -0.93 3.41
CA VAL A 46 -11.91 -0.55 3.86
C VAL A 46 -11.78 0.06 5.24
N GLN A 47 -12.15 1.32 5.40
CA GLN A 47 -12.32 1.95 6.72
C GLN A 47 -13.77 1.83 7.15
N PHE A 48 -14.00 1.53 8.43
CA PHE A 48 -15.34 1.47 9.00
C PHE A 48 -15.30 1.79 10.50
N PHE A 49 -16.44 2.21 11.03
CA PHE A 49 -16.60 2.61 12.42
C PHE A 49 -17.66 1.74 13.05
N LEU A 50 -17.36 1.16 14.21
CA LEU A 50 -18.28 0.35 15.00
C LEU A 50 -18.51 1.03 16.35
N SER A 51 -19.73 1.54 16.59
CA SER A 51 -20.06 2.23 17.85
C SER A 51 -19.03 3.26 18.30
N GLY A 52 -18.53 4.08 17.36
CA GLY A 52 -17.53 5.13 17.60
C GLY A 52 -16.06 4.68 17.57
N GLN A 53 -15.78 3.38 17.51
CA GLN A 53 -14.43 2.82 17.35
C GLN A 53 -14.07 2.71 15.86
N GLU A 54 -12.97 3.31 15.43
CA GLU A 54 -12.47 3.19 14.05
C GLU A 54 -11.72 1.87 13.85
N PHE A 55 -11.91 1.25 12.68
CA PHE A 55 -11.20 0.08 12.17
C PHE A 55 -10.75 0.33 10.73
N THR A 56 -9.66 -0.34 10.34
CA THR A 56 -9.25 -0.47 8.93
C THR A 56 -9.13 -1.95 8.58
N ALA A 57 -9.56 -2.35 7.40
CA ALA A 57 -9.40 -3.70 6.89
C ALA A 57 -8.71 -3.68 5.52
N LEU A 58 -7.89 -4.68 5.25
CA LEU A 58 -7.15 -4.86 3.99
C LEU A 58 -7.45 -6.23 3.41
N ASN A 59 -7.76 -6.27 2.12
CA ASN A 59 -7.73 -7.50 1.34
C ASN A 59 -6.31 -7.77 0.86
N GLY A 60 -5.53 -8.47 1.68
CA GLY A 60 -4.11 -8.73 1.48
C GLY A 60 -3.77 -10.16 1.01
N GLY A 61 -4.75 -11.07 1.00
CA GLY A 61 -4.58 -12.47 0.60
C GLY A 61 -4.23 -13.42 1.76
N PRO A 62 -4.12 -14.74 1.50
CA PRO A 62 -4.15 -15.82 2.51
C PRO A 62 -2.85 -16.02 3.30
N MET A 63 -2.07 -14.96 3.48
CA MET A 63 -0.78 -15.02 4.16
C MET A 63 -0.94 -15.18 5.67
N PHE A 64 -2.01 -14.63 6.24
CA PHE A 64 -2.28 -14.63 7.68
C PHE A 64 -3.72 -15.07 7.94
N THR A 65 -3.92 -15.77 9.06
CA THR A 65 -5.25 -16.23 9.49
C THR A 65 -5.54 -15.67 10.88
N PHE A 66 -6.73 -15.14 11.07
CA PHE A 66 -7.18 -14.66 12.37
C PHE A 66 -7.20 -15.79 13.41
N ASN A 67 -6.81 -15.44 14.64
CA ASN A 67 -6.88 -16.32 15.79
C ASN A 67 -7.19 -15.51 17.06
N PRO A 68 -7.51 -16.15 18.19
CA PRO A 68 -7.94 -15.44 19.42
C PRO A 68 -6.85 -14.66 20.17
N SER A 69 -5.59 -14.65 19.72
CA SER A 69 -4.52 -13.90 20.40
C SER A 69 -4.80 -12.39 20.46
N VAL A 70 -5.51 -11.85 19.46
CA VAL A 70 -6.15 -10.53 19.56
C VAL A 70 -7.64 -10.69 19.38
N SER A 71 -8.40 -10.18 20.34
CA SER A 71 -9.87 -10.18 20.29
C SER A 71 -10.44 -8.81 20.64
N PHE A 72 -11.73 -8.61 20.43
CA PHE A 72 -12.41 -7.35 20.72
C PHE A 72 -13.46 -7.53 21.81
N TYR A 73 -13.23 -6.88 22.96
CA TYR A 73 -14.14 -6.87 24.11
C TYR A 73 -15.23 -5.84 23.92
N VAL A 74 -16.47 -6.30 23.85
CA VAL A 74 -17.67 -5.49 23.61
C VAL A 74 -18.51 -5.43 24.88
N VAL A 75 -18.74 -4.22 25.37
CA VAL A 75 -19.65 -3.96 26.48
C VAL A 75 -21.06 -3.74 25.94
N CYS A 76 -21.96 -4.69 26.15
CA CYS A 76 -23.37 -4.58 25.84
C CYS A 76 -24.14 -4.05 27.06
N GLU A 77 -24.98 -3.03 26.88
CA GLU A 77 -25.69 -2.37 27.99
C GLU A 77 -27.09 -2.94 28.24
N SER A 78 -27.49 -3.93 27.45
CA SER A 78 -28.75 -4.65 27.62
C SER A 78 -28.66 -6.11 27.17
N GLU A 79 -29.54 -6.94 27.73
CA GLU A 79 -29.73 -8.34 27.35
C GLU A 79 -30.03 -8.50 25.84
N ALA A 80 -30.90 -7.63 25.31
CA ALA A 80 -31.26 -7.66 23.89
C ALA A 80 -30.07 -7.39 22.98
N GLU A 81 -29.17 -6.49 23.39
CA GLU A 81 -27.97 -6.16 22.62
C GLU A 81 -26.98 -7.33 22.59
N ILE A 82 -26.66 -7.91 23.74
CA ILE A 82 -25.72 -9.03 23.81
C ILE A 82 -26.27 -10.27 23.11
N ASP A 83 -27.57 -10.56 23.24
CA ASP A 83 -28.21 -11.68 22.55
C ASP A 83 -28.22 -11.49 21.03
N HIS A 84 -28.46 -10.27 20.56
CA HIS A 84 -28.39 -9.94 19.13
C HIS A 84 -26.97 -10.15 18.59
N ALA A 85 -25.96 -9.57 19.25
CA ALA A 85 -24.58 -9.66 18.84
C ALA A 85 -24.07 -11.10 18.86
N TRP A 86 -24.36 -11.84 19.93
CA TRP A 86 -23.99 -13.24 20.04
C TRP A 86 -24.63 -14.09 18.94
N LYS A 87 -25.94 -13.94 18.71
CA LYS A 87 -26.65 -14.70 17.67
C LYS A 87 -26.00 -14.50 16.31
N LYS A 88 -25.62 -13.27 15.97
CA LYS A 88 -24.99 -12.94 14.69
C LYS A 88 -23.55 -13.43 14.60
N LEU A 89 -22.72 -13.16 15.60
CA LEU A 89 -21.30 -13.51 15.57
C LEU A 89 -21.05 -15.01 15.70
N SER A 90 -21.95 -15.76 16.36
CA SER A 90 -21.87 -17.22 16.48
C SER A 90 -22.47 -17.97 15.30
N GLU A 91 -23.21 -17.30 14.41
CA GLU A 91 -23.72 -17.90 13.17
C GLU A 91 -22.53 -18.25 12.26
N GLU A 92 -22.34 -19.55 12.01
CA GLU A 92 -21.16 -20.11 11.31
C GLU A 92 -19.81 -19.84 12.00
N GLY A 93 -19.84 -19.31 13.22
CA GLY A 93 -18.68 -19.10 14.08
C GLY A 93 -18.43 -20.29 15.02
N LYS A 94 -17.40 -20.13 15.86
CA LYS A 94 -17.01 -21.07 16.90
C LYS A 94 -17.03 -20.39 18.26
N ALA A 95 -17.96 -20.81 19.12
CA ALA A 95 -17.93 -20.43 20.53
C ALA A 95 -16.68 -21.02 21.21
N LEU A 96 -15.86 -20.15 21.80
CA LEU A 96 -14.70 -20.48 22.61
C LEU A 96 -15.09 -20.56 24.09
N MET A 97 -15.98 -19.66 24.52
CA MET A 97 -16.70 -19.71 25.79
C MET A 97 -18.18 -19.41 25.51
N PRO A 98 -19.12 -20.32 25.85
CA PRO A 98 -20.54 -20.11 25.62
C PRO A 98 -21.07 -18.82 26.27
N LEU A 99 -22.12 -18.22 25.69
CA LEU A 99 -22.80 -17.06 26.29
C LEU A 99 -23.62 -17.48 27.50
N GLU A 100 -23.04 -17.33 28.69
CA GLU A 100 -23.61 -17.80 29.95
C GLU A 100 -23.23 -16.86 31.10
N LYS A 101 -23.70 -17.19 32.30
CA LYS A 101 -23.27 -16.54 33.54
C LYS A 101 -21.94 -17.13 33.99
N TYR A 102 -20.98 -16.26 34.31
CA TYR A 102 -19.68 -16.62 34.88
C TYR A 102 -19.48 -15.92 36.22
N GLN A 103 -18.48 -16.33 37.00
CA GLN A 103 -18.25 -15.76 38.33
C GLN A 103 -18.02 -14.24 38.32
N TRP A 104 -17.47 -13.71 37.21
CA TRP A 104 -17.13 -12.30 37.05
C TRP A 104 -18.13 -11.49 36.20
N SER A 105 -19.13 -12.14 35.59
CA SER A 105 -20.10 -11.46 34.72
C SER A 105 -21.45 -12.18 34.71
N GLU A 106 -22.53 -11.41 34.82
CA GLU A 106 -23.90 -11.94 34.73
C GLU A 106 -24.18 -12.57 33.36
N LYS A 107 -23.53 -12.09 32.31
CA LYS A 107 -23.60 -12.67 30.97
C LYS A 107 -22.35 -12.32 30.17
N TYR A 108 -21.57 -13.34 29.83
CA TYR A 108 -20.34 -13.20 29.07
C TYR A 108 -20.24 -14.32 28.04
N GLY A 109 -19.62 -14.05 26.90
CA GLY A 109 -19.35 -15.07 25.88
C GLY A 109 -18.12 -14.70 25.06
N TRP A 110 -17.42 -15.70 24.56
CA TRP A 110 -16.27 -15.53 23.66
C TRP A 110 -16.49 -16.36 22.40
N VAL A 111 -16.50 -15.72 21.25
CA VAL A 111 -16.76 -16.34 19.95
C VAL A 111 -15.73 -15.91 18.92
N GLN A 112 -15.33 -16.84 18.07
CA GLN A 112 -14.66 -16.56 16.81
C GLN A 112 -15.71 -16.58 15.71
N ASP A 113 -15.88 -15.49 14.96
CA ASP A 113 -16.92 -15.40 13.94
C ASP A 113 -16.58 -16.18 12.65
N LYS A 114 -17.50 -16.16 11.68
CA LYS A 114 -17.33 -16.85 10.39
C LYS A 114 -16.14 -16.37 9.55
N TYR A 115 -15.57 -15.19 9.84
CA TYR A 115 -14.36 -14.67 9.19
C TYR A 115 -13.10 -14.95 10.02
N GLY A 116 -13.23 -15.52 11.22
CA GLY A 116 -12.13 -15.84 12.12
C GLY A 116 -11.81 -14.73 13.13
N VAL A 117 -12.48 -13.58 13.09
CA VAL A 117 -12.25 -12.49 14.05
C VAL A 117 -12.84 -12.86 15.40
N SER A 118 -12.09 -12.57 16.47
CA SER A 118 -12.44 -13.01 17.82
C SER A 118 -13.09 -11.89 18.64
N TRP A 119 -14.22 -12.20 19.25
CA TRP A 119 -15.08 -11.25 19.97
C TRP A 119 -15.41 -11.76 21.38
N GLN A 120 -15.24 -10.91 22.38
CA GLN A 120 -15.66 -11.16 23.76
C GLN A 120 -16.83 -10.23 24.06
N LEU A 121 -18.00 -10.77 24.37
CA LEU A 121 -19.20 -9.99 24.68
C LEU A 121 -19.47 -10.05 26.17
N THR A 122 -19.74 -8.92 26.81
CA THR A 122 -20.17 -8.86 28.21
C THR A 122 -21.41 -8.00 28.37
N LEU A 123 -22.31 -8.40 29.27
CA LEU A 123 -23.34 -7.50 29.79
C LEU A 123 -22.70 -6.61 30.87
N GLY A 124 -22.80 -5.30 30.72
CA GLY A 124 -22.15 -4.34 31.62
C GLY A 124 -22.53 -2.89 31.30
N LYS A 125 -21.77 -1.93 31.81
CA LYS A 125 -21.97 -0.50 31.51
C LYS A 125 -20.75 0.06 30.81
N ILE A 126 -20.95 0.80 29.73
CA ILE A 126 -19.83 1.42 29.01
C ILE A 126 -19.11 2.41 29.92
N SER A 127 -19.82 3.05 30.87
CA SER A 127 -19.22 3.97 31.85
C SER A 127 -18.15 3.34 32.75
N ASP A 128 -18.17 2.02 32.93
CA ASP A 128 -17.23 1.31 33.80
C ASP A 128 -15.91 1.03 33.07
N VAL A 129 -15.96 0.92 31.74
CA VAL A 129 -14.79 0.66 30.88
C VAL A 129 -14.28 1.95 30.22
N GLY A 130 -15.19 2.85 29.84
CA GLY A 130 -14.92 4.07 29.07
C GLY A 130 -14.93 3.90 27.55
N GLN A 131 -15.14 2.68 27.05
CA GLN A 131 -15.10 2.35 25.61
C GLN A 131 -16.03 1.17 25.30
N LYS A 132 -16.76 1.23 24.18
CA LYS A 132 -17.68 0.15 23.77
C LYS A 132 -16.94 -1.10 23.33
N ILE A 133 -15.94 -0.95 22.48
CA ILE A 133 -15.18 -2.05 21.85
C ILE A 133 -13.71 -1.84 22.14
N SER A 134 -13.08 -2.71 22.94
CA SER A 134 -11.67 -2.59 23.36
C SER A 134 -10.85 -3.77 22.83
N PRO A 135 -9.67 -3.56 22.21
CA PRO A 135 -8.78 -4.67 21.87
C PRO A 135 -8.29 -5.40 23.12
N VAL A 136 -8.19 -6.72 23.03
CA VAL A 136 -7.68 -7.59 24.08
C VAL A 136 -6.49 -8.36 23.57
N LEU A 137 -5.37 -8.28 24.27
CA LEU A 137 -4.15 -9.00 23.99
C LEU A 137 -4.06 -10.25 24.88
N LEU A 138 -4.16 -11.43 24.28
CA LEU A 138 -4.00 -12.70 24.96
C LEU A 138 -2.56 -13.21 24.77
N PHE A 139 -1.79 -13.20 25.86
CA PHE A 139 -0.40 -13.63 25.90
C PHE A 139 -0.31 -15.14 26.16
N THR A 140 0.07 -15.88 25.12
CA THR A 140 0.14 -17.35 25.11
C THR A 140 1.50 -17.85 24.65
N GLU A 141 1.72 -19.15 24.79
CA GLU A 141 2.90 -19.86 24.27
C GLU A 141 4.19 -19.15 24.69
N LYS A 142 5.07 -18.80 23.74
CA LYS A 142 6.34 -18.10 24.03
C LYS A 142 6.18 -16.71 24.68
N GLN A 143 4.99 -16.13 24.63
CA GLN A 143 4.68 -14.81 25.19
C GLN A 143 3.93 -14.86 26.51
N HIS A 144 3.55 -16.05 26.97
CA HIS A 144 2.96 -16.26 28.29
C HIS A 144 3.80 -15.61 29.42
N GLY A 145 3.12 -14.95 30.35
CA GLY A 145 3.71 -14.28 31.51
C GLY A 145 4.28 -12.89 31.21
N LYS A 146 4.14 -12.38 29.99
CA LYS A 146 4.72 -11.08 29.57
C LYS A 146 3.70 -9.95 29.54
N ALA A 147 2.43 -10.19 29.87
CA ALA A 147 1.39 -9.17 29.72
C ALA A 147 1.66 -7.92 30.59
N GLU A 148 2.06 -8.09 31.86
CA GLU A 148 2.34 -6.95 32.75
C GLU A 148 3.49 -6.08 32.24
N ASP A 149 4.60 -6.70 31.86
CA ASP A 149 5.75 -6.01 31.28
C ASP A 149 5.36 -5.26 30.00
N ALA A 150 4.56 -5.88 29.14
CA ALA A 150 4.06 -5.27 27.91
C ALA A 150 3.18 -4.05 28.20
N ILE A 151 2.27 -4.14 29.18
CA ILE A 151 1.41 -3.02 29.59
C ILE A 151 2.27 -1.84 30.07
N HIS A 152 3.25 -2.07 30.94
CA HIS A 152 4.14 -1.02 31.41
C HIS A 152 4.95 -0.41 30.28
N PHE A 153 5.44 -1.24 29.36
CA PHE A 153 6.13 -0.77 28.17
C PHE A 153 5.22 0.12 27.32
N TYR A 154 4.06 -0.36 26.89
CA TYR A 154 3.16 0.41 26.02
C TYR A 154 2.70 1.71 26.68
N THR A 155 2.30 1.67 27.95
CA THR A 155 1.86 2.88 28.67
C THR A 155 2.98 3.92 28.84
N SER A 156 4.25 3.52 28.76
CA SER A 156 5.40 4.44 28.74
C SER A 156 5.64 5.12 27.38
N LEU A 157 5.09 4.57 26.29
CA LEU A 157 5.31 5.08 24.93
C LEU A 157 4.36 6.21 24.53
N PHE A 158 3.19 6.29 25.15
CA PHE A 158 2.10 7.17 24.70
C PHE A 158 1.77 8.21 25.79
N GLU A 159 1.62 9.48 25.42
CA GLU A 159 1.45 10.60 26.37
C GLU A 159 0.16 10.50 27.22
N ASN A 160 -1.01 10.28 26.62
CA ASN A 160 -2.29 10.18 27.33
C ASN A 160 -2.63 8.73 27.72
N SER A 161 -1.74 8.12 28.51
CA SER A 161 -1.79 6.69 28.83
C SER A 161 -1.75 6.42 30.32
N GLY A 162 -2.12 5.21 30.69
CA GLY A 162 -2.06 4.77 32.09
C GLY A 162 -2.68 3.42 32.29
N ILE A 163 -2.49 2.88 33.48
CA ILE A 163 -3.02 1.57 33.87
C ILE A 163 -4.28 1.80 34.69
N ASN A 164 -5.40 1.20 34.28
CA ASN A 164 -6.67 1.31 34.96
C ASN A 164 -6.87 0.17 35.97
N LEU A 165 -6.48 -1.04 35.59
CA LEU A 165 -6.64 -2.26 36.40
C LEU A 165 -5.55 -3.27 36.06
N LEU A 166 -4.98 -3.91 37.09
CA LEU A 166 -4.15 -5.10 36.99
C LEU A 166 -4.67 -6.16 37.96
N ALA A 167 -5.57 -7.03 37.48
CA ALA A 167 -6.00 -8.19 38.24
C ALA A 167 -5.08 -9.37 37.90
N LYS A 168 -4.46 -9.94 38.93
CA LYS A 168 -3.57 -11.09 38.83
C LYS A 168 -4.27 -12.35 39.32
N TYR A 169 -3.81 -13.51 38.86
CA TYR A 169 -4.22 -14.78 39.45
C TYR A 169 -3.68 -14.89 40.88
N GLU A 170 -4.58 -15.15 41.82
CA GLU A 170 -4.24 -15.35 43.23
C GLU A 170 -3.72 -16.78 43.49
N GLU A 171 -3.11 -16.97 44.66
CA GLU A 171 -2.68 -18.28 45.12
C GLU A 171 -3.88 -19.24 45.20
N GLY A 172 -3.78 -20.38 44.52
CA GLY A 172 -4.86 -21.37 44.43
C GLY A 172 -5.87 -21.15 43.29
N GLU A 173 -5.75 -20.08 42.51
CA GLU A 173 -6.62 -19.82 41.35
C GLU A 173 -5.95 -20.18 40.02
N GLY A 174 -4.75 -19.63 39.75
CA GLY A 174 -4.14 -19.65 38.41
C GLY A 174 -3.29 -20.87 38.10
N GLY A 175 -2.98 -21.72 39.09
CA GLY A 175 -2.02 -22.81 38.89
C GLY A 175 -0.69 -22.26 38.33
N PRO A 176 -0.25 -22.66 37.11
CA PRO A 176 0.94 -22.09 36.46
C PRO A 176 0.85 -20.58 36.16
N ASP A 177 -0.36 -20.00 36.16
CA ASP A 177 -0.60 -18.57 35.94
C ASP A 177 -0.54 -17.71 37.21
N THR A 178 -0.30 -18.30 38.39
CA THR A 178 -0.25 -17.56 39.66
C THR A 178 0.73 -16.39 39.59
N GLY A 179 0.24 -15.18 39.88
CA GLY A 179 1.02 -13.93 39.79
C GLY A 179 1.06 -13.26 38.40
N ASN A 180 0.63 -13.95 37.34
CA ASN A 180 0.47 -13.38 36.00
C ASN A 180 -0.86 -12.63 35.86
N ILE A 181 -1.03 -11.89 34.76
CA ILE A 181 -2.23 -11.08 34.53
C ILE A 181 -3.41 -11.99 34.20
N LYS A 182 -4.40 -12.01 35.09
CA LYS A 182 -5.71 -12.63 34.82
C LYS A 182 -6.57 -11.71 33.95
N HIS A 183 -6.58 -10.42 34.27
CA HIS A 183 -7.28 -9.41 33.50
C HIS A 183 -6.68 -8.04 33.80
N ALA A 184 -6.26 -7.33 32.76
CA ALA A 184 -5.80 -5.97 32.87
C ALA A 184 -6.62 -5.05 31.97
N GLN A 185 -6.73 -3.80 32.39
CA GLN A 185 -7.25 -2.69 31.60
C GLN A 185 -6.26 -1.55 31.66
N PHE A 186 -5.92 -0.99 30.50
CA PHE A 186 -4.98 0.11 30.37
C PHE A 186 -5.37 1.00 29.20
N ARG A 187 -4.88 2.23 29.21
CA ARG A 187 -5.18 3.25 28.22
C ARG A 187 -3.92 3.59 27.44
N LEU A 188 -4.02 3.64 26.11
CA LEU A 188 -3.00 4.10 25.18
C LEU A 188 -3.55 5.28 24.37
N ASP A 189 -3.04 6.47 24.65
CA ASP A 189 -3.45 7.74 24.04
C ASP A 189 -4.99 7.91 23.93
N GLY A 190 -5.69 7.70 25.04
CA GLY A 190 -7.15 7.78 25.10
C GLY A 190 -7.90 6.48 24.83
N ASN A 191 -7.30 5.50 24.13
CA ASN A 191 -7.96 4.23 23.77
C ASN A 191 -7.77 3.18 24.85
N ILE A 192 -8.84 2.47 25.22
CA ILE A 192 -8.80 1.38 26.19
C ILE A 192 -8.37 0.09 25.50
N PHE A 193 -7.40 -0.58 26.12
CA PHE A 193 -6.93 -1.91 25.80
C PHE A 193 -7.07 -2.80 27.03
N MET A 194 -7.14 -4.10 26.77
CA MET A 194 -7.12 -5.13 27.80
C MET A 194 -6.03 -6.15 27.50
N ALA A 195 -5.57 -6.86 28.52
CA ALA A 195 -4.64 -7.96 28.34
C ALA A 195 -4.84 -9.05 29.39
N MET A 196 -4.45 -10.27 29.03
CA MET A 196 -4.46 -11.44 29.90
C MET A 196 -3.35 -12.42 29.50
N ASP A 197 -2.83 -13.15 30.46
CA ASP A 197 -1.92 -14.28 30.28
C ASP A 197 -2.72 -15.59 30.31
N SER A 198 -2.28 -16.59 29.54
CA SER A 198 -2.81 -17.95 29.65
C SER A 198 -1.71 -18.99 29.47
N SER A 199 -1.54 -19.83 30.48
CA SER A 199 -0.60 -20.97 30.46
C SER A 199 -1.10 -22.18 29.67
N VAL A 200 -2.38 -22.17 29.25
CA VAL A 200 -2.97 -23.24 28.45
C VAL A 200 -2.28 -23.29 27.09
N THR A 201 -1.98 -24.50 26.58
CA THR A 201 -1.50 -24.66 25.20
C THR A 201 -2.66 -24.43 24.24
N HIS A 202 -2.57 -23.34 23.49
CA HIS A 202 -3.61 -22.87 22.57
C HIS A 202 -3.30 -23.26 21.12
N GLY A 203 -2.02 -23.44 20.78
CA GLY A 203 -1.57 -23.71 19.41
C GLY A 203 -1.60 -22.47 18.50
N PHE A 204 -1.73 -21.27 19.09
CA PHE A 204 -1.67 -19.99 18.38
C PHE A 204 -0.98 -18.93 19.24
N GLY A 205 -0.53 -17.87 18.58
CA GLY A 205 -0.03 -16.65 19.21
C GLY A 205 -0.24 -15.46 18.28
N PHE A 206 0.31 -14.31 18.65
CA PHE A 206 0.23 -13.09 17.83
C PHE A 206 0.80 -13.33 16.42
N ASN A 207 0.07 -12.83 15.42
CA ASN A 207 0.49 -12.75 14.03
C ASN A 207 0.02 -11.43 13.42
N GLU A 208 0.22 -11.26 12.12
CA GLU A 208 -0.03 -10.04 11.37
C GLU A 208 -1.52 -9.90 10.95
N ALA A 209 -2.36 -10.90 11.24
CA ALA A 209 -3.79 -10.84 10.89
C ALA A 209 -4.49 -9.66 11.57
N ILE A 210 -4.09 -9.32 12.80
CA ILE A 210 -4.48 -8.09 13.48
C ILE A 210 -3.23 -7.30 13.84
N SER A 211 -3.20 -6.04 13.44
CA SER A 211 -2.16 -5.08 13.80
C SER A 211 -2.76 -3.76 14.27
N PHE A 212 -1.95 -2.89 14.85
CA PHE A 212 -2.39 -1.58 15.35
C PHE A 212 -1.67 -0.44 14.62
N VAL A 213 -2.43 0.38 13.89
CA VAL A 213 -1.91 1.55 13.19
C VAL A 213 -1.75 2.71 14.17
N VAL A 214 -0.53 3.20 14.36
CA VAL A 214 -0.23 4.42 15.10
C VAL A 214 -0.11 5.58 14.12
N HIS A 215 -1.08 6.50 14.15
CA HIS A 215 -1.09 7.67 13.26
C HIS A 215 -0.13 8.75 13.78
N CYS A 216 0.93 9.02 13.02
CA CYS A 216 2.00 9.92 13.41
C CYS A 216 1.88 11.27 12.70
N ARG A 217 1.77 12.37 13.46
CA ARG A 217 1.62 13.72 12.87
C ARG A 217 2.91 14.28 12.30
N THR A 218 4.04 13.77 12.77
CA THR A 218 5.38 14.26 12.39
C THR A 218 6.33 13.10 12.18
N GLN A 219 7.39 13.31 11.40
CA GLN A 219 8.45 12.33 11.24
C GLN A 219 9.13 11.98 12.57
N LYS A 220 9.21 12.92 13.51
CA LYS A 220 9.75 12.66 14.86
C LYS A 220 8.93 11.63 15.63
N GLU A 221 7.60 11.65 15.49
CA GLU A 221 6.74 10.62 16.08
C GLU A 221 6.98 9.27 15.41
N VAL A 222 7.11 9.23 14.08
CA VAL A 222 7.45 8.00 13.35
C VAL A 222 8.76 7.42 13.87
N ASP A 223 9.81 8.24 13.94
CA ASP A 223 11.12 7.83 14.42
C ASP A 223 11.05 7.32 15.87
N TYR A 224 10.35 8.04 16.75
CA TYR A 224 10.19 7.66 18.15
C TYR A 224 9.50 6.30 18.31
N PHE A 225 8.32 6.09 17.71
CA PHE A 225 7.61 4.83 17.87
C PHE A 225 8.34 3.67 17.19
N TRP A 226 8.91 3.91 16.02
CA TRP A 226 9.68 2.90 15.30
C TRP A 226 10.86 2.41 16.14
N GLU A 227 11.72 3.33 16.60
CA GLU A 227 12.91 3.00 17.38
C GLU A 227 12.56 2.29 18.70
N LYS A 228 11.47 2.71 19.36
CA LYS A 228 11.06 2.09 20.63
C LYS A 228 10.49 0.70 20.45
N LEU A 229 9.62 0.51 19.45
CA LEU A 229 8.95 -0.78 19.26
C LEU A 229 9.86 -1.84 18.60
N THR A 230 10.89 -1.44 17.84
CA THR A 230 11.86 -2.38 17.26
C THR A 230 13.04 -2.68 18.19
N ALA A 231 13.18 -1.97 19.32
CA ALA A 231 14.22 -2.22 20.30
C ALA A 231 14.02 -3.56 21.05
N ASP A 232 15.11 -4.06 21.65
CA ASP A 232 15.12 -5.16 22.61
C ASP A 232 14.38 -6.44 22.16
N GLY A 233 14.53 -6.79 20.87
CA GLY A 233 13.94 -8.00 20.28
C GLY A 233 12.70 -7.75 19.42
N GLY A 234 12.37 -6.49 19.12
CA GLY A 234 11.45 -6.17 18.04
C GLY A 234 12.04 -6.42 16.64
N GLU A 235 11.16 -6.54 15.65
CA GLU A 235 11.49 -6.90 14.27
C GLU A 235 10.92 -5.84 13.30
N GLU A 236 11.77 -5.31 12.42
CA GLU A 236 11.34 -4.43 11.35
C GLU A 236 10.69 -5.21 10.21
N MET A 237 9.57 -4.73 9.70
CA MET A 237 8.93 -5.24 8.47
C MET A 237 8.83 -4.12 7.42
N MET A 238 8.30 -4.46 6.25
CA MET A 238 8.19 -3.54 5.13
C MET A 238 6.98 -2.59 5.30
N CYS A 239 7.04 -1.44 4.62
CA CYS A 239 5.89 -0.57 4.42
C CYS A 239 5.20 -0.09 5.72
N ALA A 240 5.99 0.37 6.70
CA ALA A 240 5.55 0.82 8.03
C ALA A 240 5.21 -0.26 9.06
N TRP A 241 5.28 -1.55 8.69
CA TRP A 241 4.98 -2.64 9.63
C TRP A 241 6.19 -2.95 10.51
N LEU A 242 5.93 -3.33 11.75
CA LEU A 242 6.92 -3.88 12.68
C LEU A 242 6.24 -4.83 13.67
N LYS A 243 7.03 -5.65 14.35
CA LYS A 243 6.61 -6.49 15.45
C LYS A 243 7.42 -6.10 16.67
N ASP A 244 6.78 -5.89 17.81
CA ASP A 244 7.53 -5.60 19.03
C ASP A 244 8.10 -6.88 19.68
N LYS A 245 8.90 -6.70 20.74
CA LYS A 245 9.49 -7.80 21.50
C LYS A 245 8.47 -8.75 22.15
N TYR A 246 7.21 -8.34 22.23
CA TYR A 246 6.08 -9.15 22.73
C TYR A 246 5.31 -9.83 21.60
N GLY A 247 5.71 -9.65 20.35
CA GLY A 247 5.12 -10.29 19.18
C GLY A 247 3.90 -9.57 18.63
N VAL A 248 3.50 -8.43 19.22
CA VAL A 248 2.35 -7.64 18.73
C VAL A 248 2.76 -6.88 17.49
N THR A 249 1.90 -6.89 16.48
CA THR A 249 2.17 -6.23 15.19
C THR A 249 1.65 -4.79 15.19
N TRP A 250 2.49 -3.85 14.78
CA TRP A 250 2.18 -2.42 14.72
C TRP A 250 2.45 -1.88 13.31
N GLN A 251 1.75 -0.81 12.95
CA GLN A 251 2.02 -0.02 11.74
C GLN A 251 2.25 1.44 12.12
N ILE A 252 3.43 1.98 11.84
CA ILE A 252 3.79 3.36 12.23
C ILE A 252 3.62 4.28 11.03
N VAL A 253 2.43 4.86 10.90
CA VAL A 253 1.99 5.50 9.65
C VAL A 253 1.99 7.03 9.82
N PRO A 254 2.81 7.76 9.04
CA PRO A 254 2.75 9.22 9.03
C PRO A 254 1.49 9.74 8.35
N ASP A 255 0.95 10.85 8.89
CA ASP A 255 -0.10 11.62 8.23
C ASP A 255 0.37 12.06 6.83
N GLY A 256 -0.51 11.96 5.84
CA GLY A 256 -0.19 12.26 4.45
C GLY A 256 0.25 11.05 3.61
N LEU A 257 0.69 9.95 4.23
CA LEU A 257 1.17 8.78 3.48
C LEU A 257 0.08 8.20 2.59
N ILE A 258 -1.09 7.94 3.17
CA ILE A 258 -2.23 7.34 2.45
C ILE A 258 -2.63 8.22 1.27
N GLN A 259 -2.70 9.55 1.47
CA GLN A 259 -3.03 10.50 0.42
C GLN A 259 -2.02 10.49 -0.74
N LEU A 260 -0.73 10.27 -0.47
CA LEU A 260 0.30 10.18 -1.50
C LEU A 260 0.20 8.88 -2.31
N ILE A 261 -0.01 7.75 -1.65
CA ILE A 261 -0.06 6.44 -2.34
C ILE A 261 -1.41 6.18 -3.03
N SER A 262 -2.46 6.91 -2.66
CA SER A 262 -3.77 6.87 -3.29
C SER A 262 -4.08 8.17 -4.06
N ASP A 263 -3.05 8.85 -4.57
CA ASP A 263 -3.22 10.12 -5.28
C ASP A 263 -4.13 9.97 -6.51
N PRO A 264 -5.06 10.92 -6.78
CA PRO A 264 -5.89 10.89 -7.98
C PRO A 264 -5.10 10.89 -9.29
N ASN A 265 -3.86 11.39 -9.30
CA ASN A 265 -2.92 11.24 -10.41
C ASN A 265 -2.20 9.88 -10.30
N PRO A 266 -2.47 8.92 -11.20
CA PRO A 266 -1.92 7.57 -11.09
C PRO A 266 -0.39 7.52 -11.16
N ALA A 267 0.25 8.40 -11.94
CA ALA A 267 1.71 8.43 -12.04
C ALA A 267 2.36 8.92 -10.73
N ARG A 268 1.73 9.91 -10.09
CA ARG A 268 2.17 10.42 -8.78
C ARG A 268 2.01 9.36 -7.69
N ALA A 269 0.84 8.69 -7.66
CA ALA A 269 0.59 7.57 -6.75
C ALA A 269 1.58 6.42 -6.95
N GLN A 270 1.86 6.05 -8.21
CA GLN A 270 2.79 4.97 -8.53
C GLN A 270 4.22 5.26 -8.06
N ARG A 271 4.71 6.50 -8.22
CA ARG A 271 6.02 6.89 -7.69
C ARG A 271 6.06 6.88 -6.17
N ALA A 272 4.99 7.36 -5.51
CA ALA A 272 4.87 7.31 -4.06
C ALA A 272 4.88 5.86 -3.53
N VAL A 273 4.09 4.97 -4.15
CA VAL A 273 4.06 3.54 -3.84
C VAL A 273 5.44 2.92 -4.08
N GLY A 274 6.08 3.22 -5.21
CA GLY A 274 7.41 2.72 -5.56
C GLY A 274 8.46 3.09 -4.50
N ALA A 275 8.45 4.33 -4.03
CA ALA A 275 9.33 4.78 -2.95
C ALA A 275 8.99 4.08 -1.62
N MET A 276 7.71 4.01 -1.25
CA MET A 276 7.26 3.36 -0.02
C MET A 276 7.65 1.87 0.03
N MET A 277 7.53 1.15 -1.08
CA MET A 277 7.85 -0.28 -1.17
C MET A 277 9.35 -0.58 -0.95
N GLN A 278 10.22 0.42 -1.02
CA GLN A 278 11.65 0.29 -0.70
C GLN A 278 11.95 0.57 0.78
N MET A 279 10.94 0.93 1.58
CA MET A 279 11.10 1.36 2.96
C MET A 279 10.58 0.32 3.95
N ARG A 280 11.28 0.22 5.08
CA ARG A 280 10.77 -0.40 6.32
C ARG A 280 10.09 0.69 7.15
N LYS A 281 10.89 1.54 7.79
CA LYS A 281 10.46 2.81 8.39
C LYS A 281 10.14 3.82 7.29
N ILE A 282 8.98 4.46 7.37
CA ILE A 282 8.57 5.45 6.38
C ILE A 282 9.28 6.79 6.64
N ASP A 283 9.90 7.32 5.60
CA ASP A 283 10.37 8.71 5.50
C ASP A 283 9.38 9.47 4.62
N ILE A 284 8.46 10.21 5.25
CA ILE A 284 7.33 10.83 4.53
C ILE A 284 7.81 11.87 3.51
N GLU A 285 8.93 12.53 3.77
CA GLU A 285 9.46 13.55 2.86
C GLU A 285 10.07 12.90 1.63
N LYS A 286 10.77 11.77 1.75
CA LYS A 286 11.25 11.01 0.59
C LYS A 286 10.10 10.47 -0.27
N VAL A 287 9.03 9.98 0.35
CA VAL A 287 7.83 9.54 -0.40
C VAL A 287 7.21 10.73 -1.15
N ARG A 288 7.11 11.90 -0.50
CA ARG A 288 6.61 13.13 -1.13
C ARG A 288 7.50 13.60 -2.28
N GLN A 289 8.82 13.54 -2.12
CA GLN A 289 9.79 13.88 -3.16
C GLN A 289 9.61 12.96 -4.37
N ALA A 290 9.55 11.64 -4.17
CA ALA A 290 9.31 10.69 -5.25
C ALA A 290 7.95 10.94 -5.94
N ALA A 291 6.89 11.19 -5.17
CA ALA A 291 5.58 11.52 -5.73
C ALA A 291 5.65 12.76 -6.66
N ASN A 292 6.40 13.78 -6.25
CA ASN A 292 6.54 15.04 -6.98
C ASN A 292 7.70 15.04 -7.99
N ASP A 293 8.39 13.92 -8.18
CA ASP A 293 9.48 13.81 -9.15
C ASP A 293 8.87 13.72 -10.56
N ASP A 294 8.99 14.81 -11.31
CA ASP A 294 8.53 14.89 -12.70
C ASP A 294 9.58 14.39 -13.70
N SER A 295 10.71 13.85 -13.23
CA SER A 295 11.68 13.21 -14.12
C SER A 295 11.05 11.96 -14.76
N ARG A 296 11.06 11.95 -16.10
CA ARG A 296 10.58 10.82 -16.89
C ARG A 296 11.74 9.87 -17.15
N THR A 297 11.46 8.57 -17.11
CA THR A 297 12.42 7.54 -17.52
C THR A 297 12.88 7.84 -18.94
N VAL A 298 14.19 7.97 -19.16
CA VAL A 298 14.76 8.16 -20.51
C VAL A 298 15.21 6.81 -21.04
N ILE A 299 14.72 6.45 -22.22
CA ILE A 299 15.11 5.25 -22.96
C ILE A 299 16.09 5.65 -24.06
N THR A 300 17.15 4.85 -24.22
CA THR A 300 18.16 5.03 -25.27
C THR A 300 18.09 3.88 -26.27
N VAL A 301 18.04 4.21 -27.55
CA VAL A 301 18.25 3.29 -28.68
C VAL A 301 19.38 3.82 -29.56
N GLN A 302 20.11 2.92 -30.23
CA GLN A 302 21.28 3.32 -31.00
C GLN A 302 21.60 2.33 -32.11
N THR A 303 22.27 2.83 -33.16
CA THR A 303 22.77 2.01 -34.26
C THR A 303 23.98 2.66 -34.92
N THR A 304 24.70 1.91 -35.74
CA THR A 304 25.75 2.44 -36.62
C THR A 304 25.35 2.19 -38.06
N VAL A 305 25.24 3.26 -38.84
CA VAL A 305 24.82 3.26 -40.25
C VAL A 305 26.05 3.43 -41.13
N HIS A 306 26.29 2.50 -42.06
CA HIS A 306 27.42 2.55 -42.98
C HIS A 306 27.15 3.48 -44.17
N ALA A 307 27.14 4.79 -43.91
CA ALA A 307 26.96 5.83 -44.92
C ALA A 307 27.64 7.14 -44.48
N PRO A 308 27.90 8.09 -45.40
CA PRO A 308 28.33 9.45 -45.02
C PRO A 308 27.28 10.18 -44.18
N ILE A 309 27.70 11.01 -43.23
CA ILE A 309 26.80 11.72 -42.30
C ILE A 309 25.75 12.58 -42.99
N GLY A 310 26.13 13.27 -44.08
CA GLY A 310 25.19 14.07 -44.87
C GLY A 310 24.07 13.23 -45.49
N LYS A 311 24.37 11.99 -45.91
CA LYS A 311 23.38 11.06 -46.47
C LYS A 311 22.44 10.52 -45.39
N ALA A 312 23.00 10.11 -44.25
CA ALA A 312 22.20 9.67 -43.10
C ALA A 312 21.27 10.79 -42.62
N TRP A 313 21.78 12.02 -42.51
CA TRP A 313 20.98 13.20 -42.13
C TRP A 313 19.89 13.52 -43.15
N GLU A 314 20.19 13.49 -44.45
CA GLU A 314 19.20 13.72 -45.50
C GLU A 314 18.05 12.70 -45.42
N MET A 315 18.40 11.42 -45.28
CA MET A 315 17.43 10.33 -45.22
C MET A 315 16.64 10.30 -43.91
N TRP A 316 17.20 10.84 -42.82
CA TRP A 316 16.49 11.03 -41.57
C TRP A 316 15.45 12.14 -41.66
N THR A 317 15.77 13.22 -42.37
CA THR A 317 15.02 14.48 -42.27
C THR A 317 14.08 14.77 -43.44
N GLN A 318 14.31 14.23 -44.63
CA GLN A 318 13.40 14.52 -45.76
C GLN A 318 12.15 13.62 -45.73
N PRO A 319 10.94 14.19 -45.87
CA PRO A 319 9.69 13.43 -45.89
C PRO A 319 9.66 12.24 -46.85
N LYS A 320 10.25 12.39 -48.03
CA LYS A 320 10.32 11.33 -49.06
C LYS A 320 11.04 10.06 -48.58
N HIS A 321 11.93 10.20 -47.59
CA HIS A 321 12.71 9.10 -47.02
C HIS A 321 12.04 8.53 -45.77
N ILE A 322 11.50 9.37 -44.89
CA ILE A 322 10.84 8.99 -43.61
C ILE A 322 9.77 7.91 -43.82
N THR A 323 8.96 8.02 -44.87
CA THR A 323 7.89 7.05 -45.18
C THR A 323 8.40 5.63 -45.47
N ASN A 324 9.70 5.45 -45.72
CA ASN A 324 10.30 4.15 -46.05
C ASN A 324 10.94 3.44 -44.86
N TRP A 325 11.06 4.09 -43.70
CA TRP A 325 11.71 3.49 -42.54
C TRP A 325 10.97 3.69 -41.22
N ASN A 326 10.07 4.68 -41.12
CA ASN A 326 9.38 5.01 -39.87
C ASN A 326 8.22 4.05 -39.54
N PHE A 327 8.54 2.78 -39.28
CA PHE A 327 7.58 1.74 -38.86
C PHE A 327 8.29 0.66 -38.03
N ALA A 328 7.58 0.08 -37.05
CA ALA A 328 8.16 -0.84 -36.08
C ALA A 328 8.20 -2.31 -36.55
N SER A 329 7.36 -2.70 -37.53
CA SER A 329 7.32 -4.07 -38.06
C SER A 329 6.81 -4.09 -39.50
N ASP A 330 6.95 -5.24 -40.18
CA ASP A 330 6.51 -5.44 -41.56
C ASP A 330 4.98 -5.32 -41.76
N GLU A 331 4.22 -5.40 -40.69
CA GLU A 331 2.75 -5.22 -40.70
C GLU A 331 2.35 -3.74 -40.65
N TRP A 332 3.31 -2.84 -40.39
CA TRP A 332 3.10 -1.40 -40.30
C TRP A 332 3.76 -0.66 -41.46
N HIS A 333 3.29 0.56 -41.73
CA HIS A 333 3.90 1.49 -42.66
C HIS A 333 3.69 2.93 -42.22
N SER A 334 4.40 3.85 -42.87
CA SER A 334 4.19 5.30 -42.72
C SER A 334 3.68 5.89 -44.04
N PRO A 335 2.35 6.06 -44.20
CA PRO A 335 1.74 6.51 -45.46
C PRO A 335 2.13 7.92 -45.87
N SER A 336 2.37 8.80 -44.89
CA SER A 336 2.71 10.20 -45.10
C SER A 336 3.65 10.70 -44.02
N ALA A 337 4.50 11.64 -44.43
CA ALA A 337 5.34 12.40 -43.55
C ALA A 337 5.32 13.88 -43.98
N GLU A 338 5.21 14.77 -43.00
CA GLU A 338 5.43 16.20 -43.16
C GLU A 338 6.54 16.61 -42.20
N ASN A 339 7.53 17.37 -42.68
CA ASN A 339 8.65 17.77 -41.85
C ASN A 339 9.11 19.22 -42.14
N ASN A 340 8.85 20.13 -41.21
CA ASN A 340 9.35 21.51 -41.25
C ASN A 340 10.61 21.61 -40.38
N LEU A 341 11.76 21.24 -40.95
CA LEU A 341 13.04 21.12 -40.25
C LEU A 341 13.66 22.50 -39.93
N ARG A 342 13.13 23.18 -38.91
CA ARG A 342 13.70 24.39 -38.30
C ARG A 342 13.31 24.44 -36.82
N PRO A 343 14.06 25.10 -35.92
CA PRO A 343 13.61 25.37 -34.56
C PRO A 343 12.22 26.03 -34.55
N GLY A 344 11.29 25.52 -33.74
CA GLY A 344 9.87 25.89 -33.71
C GLY A 344 9.03 25.35 -34.87
N GLY A 345 9.64 24.63 -35.83
CA GLY A 345 8.95 23.92 -36.89
C GLY A 345 8.32 22.63 -36.38
N LYS A 346 7.21 22.22 -37.00
CA LYS A 346 6.49 20.98 -36.67
C LYS A 346 6.78 19.87 -37.66
N PHE A 347 6.66 18.64 -37.19
CA PHE A 347 6.56 17.45 -38.03
C PHE A 347 5.30 16.65 -37.69
N ASN A 348 4.82 15.86 -38.63
CA ASN A 348 3.76 14.88 -38.44
C ASN A 348 4.04 13.68 -39.34
N TYR A 349 4.22 12.50 -38.75
CA TYR A 349 4.38 11.24 -39.46
C TYR A 349 3.17 10.36 -39.16
N ARG A 350 2.41 10.00 -40.19
CA ARG A 350 1.33 9.02 -40.06
C ARG A 350 1.95 7.65 -39.90
N MET A 351 1.52 6.89 -38.89
CA MET A 351 1.91 5.48 -38.69
C MET A 351 0.63 4.65 -38.63
N GLU A 352 0.53 3.61 -39.47
CA GLU A 352 -0.65 2.75 -39.51
C GLU A 352 -0.31 1.29 -39.79
N ALA A 353 -1.18 0.39 -39.35
CA ALA A 353 -1.17 -1.00 -39.76
C ALA A 353 -1.63 -1.10 -41.21
N LYS A 354 -0.95 -1.93 -42.02
CA LYS A 354 -1.24 -2.08 -43.46
C LYS A 354 -2.64 -2.62 -43.75
N ASP A 355 -3.28 -3.27 -42.77
CA ASP A 355 -4.65 -3.75 -42.86
C ASP A 355 -5.71 -2.67 -42.50
N GLY A 356 -5.26 -1.49 -42.08
CA GLY A 356 -6.11 -0.36 -41.68
C GLY A 356 -6.78 -0.52 -40.31
N SER A 357 -6.42 -1.54 -39.53
CA SER A 357 -7.02 -1.82 -38.21
C SER A 357 -6.72 -0.74 -37.18
N MET A 358 -5.58 -0.07 -37.30
CA MET A 358 -5.10 0.93 -36.35
C MET A 358 -4.14 1.92 -37.01
N GLY A 359 -4.14 3.17 -36.54
CA GLY A 359 -3.14 4.16 -36.92
C GLY A 359 -3.21 5.42 -36.07
N PHE A 360 -2.09 6.11 -35.97
CA PHE A 360 -1.93 7.33 -35.17
C PHE A 360 -0.95 8.30 -35.84
N ASP A 361 -0.98 9.55 -35.40
CA ASP A 361 -0.07 10.58 -35.87
C ASP A 361 1.06 10.74 -34.84
N PHE A 362 2.29 10.55 -35.31
CA PHE A 362 3.49 10.81 -34.53
C PHE A 362 3.98 12.23 -34.87
N SER A 363 3.68 13.19 -33.99
CA SER A 363 3.91 14.61 -34.25
C SER A 363 4.59 15.31 -33.09
N GLY A 364 5.30 16.40 -33.42
CA GLY A 364 6.03 17.18 -32.45
C GLY A 364 6.58 18.49 -33.02
N THR A 365 7.27 19.24 -32.17
CA THR A 365 7.88 20.53 -32.48
C THR A 365 9.37 20.49 -32.18
N TYR A 366 10.21 20.86 -33.16
CA TYR A 366 11.65 20.93 -32.96
C TYR A 366 12.05 22.07 -32.03
N THR A 367 12.96 21.78 -31.11
CA THR A 367 13.55 22.75 -30.17
C THR A 367 14.97 23.11 -30.58
N VAL A 368 15.76 22.12 -31.01
CA VAL A 368 17.15 22.28 -31.44
C VAL A 368 17.35 21.57 -32.77
N ILE A 369 18.07 22.21 -33.69
CA ILE A 369 18.52 21.59 -34.95
C ILE A 369 19.94 22.06 -35.23
N ASN A 370 20.90 21.14 -35.17
CA ASN A 370 22.25 21.33 -35.65
C ASN A 370 22.51 20.31 -36.74
N GLU A 371 22.59 20.80 -37.99
CA GLU A 371 22.76 19.97 -39.18
C GLU A 371 23.94 18.99 -39.03
N ASN A 372 23.70 17.73 -39.40
CA ASN A 372 24.66 16.62 -39.30
C ASN A 372 25.20 16.35 -37.88
N LYS A 373 24.54 16.85 -36.83
CA LYS A 373 25.00 16.68 -35.43
C LYS A 373 23.90 16.21 -34.51
N ASN A 374 22.84 16.99 -34.36
CA ASN A 374 21.72 16.60 -33.51
C ASN A 374 20.44 17.35 -33.86
N LEU A 375 19.33 16.76 -33.44
CA LEU A 375 18.04 17.43 -33.36
C LEU A 375 17.35 17.05 -32.06
N GLU A 376 16.55 17.97 -31.56
CA GLU A 376 15.74 17.78 -30.36
C GLU A 376 14.33 18.25 -30.66
N TYR A 377 13.34 17.56 -30.11
CA TYR A 377 11.94 17.91 -30.28
C TYR A 377 11.10 17.48 -29.08
N ILE A 378 9.99 18.21 -28.92
CA ILE A 378 8.94 17.90 -27.96
C ILE A 378 7.77 17.30 -28.74
N LEU A 379 7.39 16.07 -28.42
CA LEU A 379 6.19 15.43 -28.95
C LEU A 379 4.94 16.19 -28.49
N ASP A 380 3.83 16.09 -29.23
CA ASP A 380 2.59 16.79 -28.86
C ASP A 380 2.01 16.33 -27.49
N ASP A 381 2.46 15.18 -26.96
CA ASP A 381 2.18 14.71 -25.59
C ASP A 381 3.15 15.25 -24.50
N GLY A 382 4.06 16.14 -24.91
CA GLY A 382 5.03 16.83 -24.06
C GLY A 382 6.31 16.04 -23.77
N ARG A 383 6.53 14.87 -24.38
CA ARG A 383 7.78 14.09 -24.19
C ARG A 383 8.94 14.65 -24.99
N ASN A 384 10.11 14.71 -24.35
CA ASN A 384 11.35 15.12 -25.00
C ASN A 384 12.00 13.96 -25.76
N VAL A 385 12.51 14.26 -26.94
CA VAL A 385 13.32 13.35 -27.75
C VAL A 385 14.55 14.08 -28.26
N GLN A 386 15.69 13.39 -28.23
CA GLN A 386 16.97 13.88 -28.72
C GLN A 386 17.60 12.84 -29.64
N VAL A 387 18.00 13.26 -30.83
CA VAL A 387 18.68 12.40 -31.82
C VAL A 387 20.05 12.98 -32.08
N HIS A 388 21.09 12.15 -31.95
CA HIS A 388 22.48 12.52 -32.14
C HIS A 388 23.11 11.71 -33.26
N PHE A 389 23.92 12.38 -34.07
CA PHE A 389 24.72 11.82 -35.16
C PHE A 389 26.19 12.11 -34.88
N SER A 390 27.04 11.10 -35.03
CA SER A 390 28.49 11.26 -34.88
C SER A 390 29.22 10.37 -35.88
N GLU A 391 30.26 10.89 -36.52
CA GLU A 391 31.11 10.09 -37.40
C GLU A 391 31.95 9.11 -36.58
N VAL A 392 31.99 7.86 -37.04
CA VAL A 392 32.77 6.76 -36.45
C VAL A 392 33.48 5.98 -37.56
N ASP A 393 34.48 5.18 -37.19
CA ASP A 393 35.13 4.27 -38.15
C ASP A 393 34.09 3.34 -38.78
N GLY A 394 33.90 3.46 -40.09
CA GLY A 394 32.94 2.64 -40.85
C GLY A 394 31.56 3.27 -41.07
N GLY A 395 31.28 4.47 -40.57
CA GLY A 395 30.01 5.16 -40.85
C GLY A 395 29.61 6.23 -39.84
N VAL A 396 28.33 6.24 -39.48
CA VAL A 396 27.72 7.23 -38.57
C VAL A 396 27.03 6.50 -37.43
N PHE A 397 27.40 6.83 -36.21
CA PHE A 397 26.70 6.40 -35.02
C PHE A 397 25.51 7.31 -34.77
N VAL A 398 24.32 6.71 -34.70
CA VAL A 398 23.04 7.39 -34.45
C VAL A 398 22.50 6.91 -33.12
N MET A 399 22.17 7.84 -32.23
CA MET A 399 21.63 7.58 -30.91
C MET A 399 20.39 8.43 -30.69
N GLU A 400 19.31 7.79 -30.24
CA GLU A 400 18.09 8.48 -29.82
C GLU A 400 17.88 8.28 -28.31
N ASN A 401 17.61 9.38 -27.62
CA ASN A 401 17.14 9.39 -26.24
C ASN A 401 15.72 9.95 -26.22
N PHE A 402 14.78 9.21 -25.64
CA PHE A 402 13.40 9.67 -25.54
C PHE A 402 12.83 9.41 -24.14
N GLU A 403 12.01 10.34 -23.67
CA GLU A 403 11.22 10.12 -22.45
C GLU A 403 10.17 9.04 -22.71
N ALA A 404 10.12 8.04 -21.83
CA ALA A 404 9.15 6.97 -21.86
C ALA A 404 7.74 7.51 -21.54
N GLU A 405 6.74 6.93 -22.19
CA GLU A 405 5.35 7.07 -21.75
C GLU A 405 5.00 6.06 -20.64
N ASN A 406 3.85 6.22 -19.98
CA ASN A 406 3.48 5.46 -18.78
C ASN A 406 2.47 4.31 -19.03
N THR A 407 1.96 4.19 -20.25
CA THR A 407 0.99 3.19 -20.72
C THR A 407 1.66 1.87 -21.07
N ASN A 408 2.80 1.85 -21.78
CA ASN A 408 3.50 0.60 -22.11
C ASN A 408 4.77 0.39 -21.28
N PRO A 409 5.19 -0.88 -21.05
CA PRO A 409 6.46 -1.17 -20.40
C PRO A 409 7.66 -0.56 -21.14
N ALA A 410 8.65 -0.05 -20.40
CA ALA A 410 9.83 0.59 -20.99
C ALA A 410 10.58 -0.31 -21.98
N GLU A 411 10.68 -1.62 -21.72
CA GLU A 411 11.31 -2.57 -22.65
C GLU A 411 10.52 -2.73 -23.96
N MET A 412 9.18 -2.69 -23.91
CA MET A 412 8.36 -2.73 -25.11
C MET A 412 8.57 -1.48 -25.96
N GLN A 413 8.60 -0.30 -25.32
CA GLN A 413 8.88 0.97 -25.99
C GLN A 413 10.29 0.95 -26.62
N LYS A 414 11.31 0.50 -25.88
CA LYS A 414 12.69 0.37 -26.36
C LYS A 414 12.78 -0.52 -27.60
N ASN A 415 12.13 -1.69 -27.58
CA ASN A 415 12.13 -2.62 -28.70
C ASN A 415 11.46 -2.03 -29.95
N GLY A 416 10.33 -1.33 -29.78
CA GLY A 416 9.64 -0.67 -30.90
C GLY A 416 10.47 0.43 -31.55
N TRP A 417 11.08 1.30 -30.73
CA TRP A 417 11.95 2.38 -31.22
C TRP A 417 13.24 1.85 -31.85
N GLN A 418 13.85 0.82 -31.27
CA GLN A 418 15.03 0.19 -31.86
C GLN A 418 14.72 -0.45 -33.22
N ALA A 419 13.54 -1.07 -33.37
CA ALA A 419 13.13 -1.64 -34.67
C ALA A 419 12.96 -0.56 -35.76
N ILE A 420 12.40 0.61 -35.41
CA ILE A 420 12.31 1.76 -36.31
C ILE A 420 13.72 2.23 -36.70
N LEU A 421 14.62 2.39 -35.73
CA LEU A 421 16.01 2.82 -35.97
C LEU A 421 16.79 1.80 -36.83
N ASP A 422 16.54 0.50 -36.65
CA ASP A 422 17.13 -0.55 -37.47
C ASP A 422 16.57 -0.53 -38.91
N ASN A 423 15.30 -0.18 -39.10
CA ASN A 423 14.72 0.03 -40.43
C ASN A 423 15.31 1.26 -41.12
N PHE A 424 15.57 2.34 -40.37
CA PHE A 424 16.31 3.49 -40.87
C PHE A 424 17.69 3.07 -41.38
N LYS A 425 18.46 2.34 -40.56
CA LYS A 425 19.77 1.81 -40.97
C LYS A 425 19.69 1.03 -42.27
N LYS A 426 18.78 0.05 -42.36
CA LYS A 426 18.61 -0.79 -43.56
C LYS A 426 18.29 0.05 -44.80
N TYR A 427 17.42 1.04 -44.66
CA TYR A 427 17.03 1.92 -45.76
C TYR A 427 18.20 2.76 -46.29
N VAL A 428 19.00 3.34 -45.38
CA VAL A 428 20.16 4.18 -45.73
C VAL A 428 21.33 3.39 -46.33
N GLU A 429 21.50 2.13 -45.92
CA GLU A 429 22.56 1.28 -46.47
C GLU A 429 22.18 0.71 -47.85
N ALA A 430 20.89 0.65 -48.17
CA ALA A 430 20.38 0.09 -49.43
C ALA A 430 20.22 1.11 -50.57
N ASN A 431 20.11 2.40 -50.25
CA ASN A 431 19.96 3.52 -51.18
C ASN A 431 21.08 4.49 -50.89
#